data_AF-A0A0R1L7G8-F1
#
_entry.id   AF-A0A0R1L7G8-F1
#
_cell.length_a   1.000
_cell.length_b   1.000
_cell.length_c   1.000
_cell.angle_alpha   90.00
_cell.angle_beta   90.00
_cell.angle_gamma   90.00
#
_symmetry.space_group_name_H-M   'P 1'
#
loop_
_entity.id
_entity.type
_entity.pdbx_description
1 polymer ?
#
loop_
_entity_poly.entity_id
_entity_poly.type
_entity_poly.pdbx_seq_one_letter_code
_entity_poly.pdbx_strand_id
1 'polypeptide(L)' 'MEISQRVSQLLDDAIQVQASDIYFLPDGDRYMIKIRHQNTVTIWDQMDYPPARRMMNYCKYIADMALSEQ' A
#
# COMPACT_ATOMS: atom_id res chain seq x y z
N MET A 1 -1.34 3.82 -15.17
CA MET A 1 -2.24 2.92 -14.41
C MET A 1 -3.01 3.76 -13.43
N GLU A 2 -4.32 3.62 -13.40
CA GLU A 2 -5.16 4.34 -12.43
C GLU A 2 -4.77 3.93 -11.01
N ILE A 3 -4.94 4.83 -10.04
CA ILE A 3 -4.57 4.54 -8.63
C ILE A 3 -5.41 3.39 -8.08
N SER A 4 -6.69 3.31 -8.48
CA SER A 4 -7.57 2.19 -8.15
C SER A 4 -7.01 0.85 -8.60
N GLN A 5 -6.55 0.76 -9.85
CA GLN A 5 -5.93 -0.46 -10.40
C GLN A 5 -4.67 -0.85 -9.64
N ARG A 6 -3.86 0.12 -9.20
CA ARG A 6 -2.63 -0.17 -8.43
C ARG A 6 -2.91 -0.68 -7.03
N VAL A 7 -3.94 -0.16 -6.38
CA VAL A 7 -4.39 -0.68 -5.09
C VAL A 7 -5.05 -2.06 -5.25
N SER A 8 -5.84 -2.28 -6.31
CA SER A 8 -6.36 -3.63 -6.61
C SER A 8 -5.25 -4.65 -6.81
N GLN A 9 -4.21 -4.34 -7.59
CA GLN A 9 -3.06 -5.23 -7.78
C GLN A 9 -2.37 -5.56 -6.46
N LEU A 10 -2.12 -4.55 -5.61
CA LEU A 10 -1.52 -4.75 -4.29
C LEU A 10 -2.37 -5.69 -3.43
N LEU A 11 -3.69 -5.54 -3.44
CA LEU A 11 -4.60 -6.39 -2.67
C LEU A 11 -4.66 -7.81 -3.24
N ASP A 12 -4.73 -7.98 -4.56
CA ASP A 12 -4.75 -9.28 -5.22
C ASP A 12 -3.46 -10.06 -4.94
N ASP A 13 -2.30 -9.40 -5.02
CA ASP A 13 -0.99 -9.99 -4.69
C ASP A 13 -0.92 -10.40 -3.21
N ALA A 14 -1.43 -9.55 -2.31
CA ALA A 14 -1.50 -9.83 -0.88
C ALA A 14 -2.41 -11.03 -0.56
N ILE A 15 -3.57 -11.13 -1.23
CA ILE A 15 -4.50 -12.27 -1.10
C ILE A 15 -3.84 -13.55 -1.59
N GLN A 16 -3.15 -13.50 -2.73
CA GLN A 16 -2.49 -14.67 -3.33
C GLN A 16 -1.46 -15.30 -2.38
N VAL A 17 -0.73 -14.48 -1.63
CA VAL A 17 0.28 -14.96 -0.66
C VAL A 17 -0.26 -15.14 0.76
N GLN A 18 -1.58 -15.01 0.97
CA GLN A 18 -2.23 -15.06 2.28
C GLN A 18 -1.58 -14.10 3.28
N ALA A 19 -1.38 -12.87 2.84
CA ALA A 19 -0.82 -11.82 3.66
C ALA A 19 -1.72 -11.51 4.86
N SER A 20 -1.10 -11.28 6.02
CA SER A 20 -1.79 -10.78 7.20
C SER A 20 -1.84 -9.25 7.21
N ASP A 21 -0.81 -8.60 6.66
CA ASP A 21 -0.64 -7.15 6.75
C ASP A 21 0.01 -6.58 5.49
N ILE A 22 -0.36 -5.33 5.20
CA ILE A 22 0.28 -4.48 4.20
C ILE A 22 0.80 -3.23 4.91
N TYR A 23 2.06 -2.89 4.70
CA TYR A 23 2.70 -1.73 5.31
C TYR A 23 3.08 -0.70 4.25
N PHE A 24 2.76 0.57 4.51
CA PHE A 24 3.32 1.73 3.82
C PHE A 24 4.32 2.40 4.76
N LEU A 25 5.62 2.21 4.53
CA LEU A 25 6.68 2.69 5.42
C LEU A 25 7.47 3.84 4.77
N PRO A 26 7.63 5.00 5.43
CA PRO A 26 8.50 6.05 4.92
C PRO A 26 9.97 5.59 4.91
N ASP A 27 10.68 5.92 3.83
CA ASP A 27 12.08 5.60 3.59
C ASP A 27 12.76 6.80 2.90
N GLY A 28 13.13 7.80 3.69
CA GLY A 28 13.58 9.11 3.18
C GLY A 28 12.46 9.81 2.41
N ASP A 29 12.76 10.20 1.15
CA ASP A 29 11.79 10.85 0.25
C ASP A 29 10.88 9.85 -0.49
N ARG A 30 10.99 8.56 -0.13
CA ARG A 30 10.27 7.46 -0.76
C ARG A 30 9.46 6.70 0.28
N TYR A 31 8.62 5.79 -0.21
CA TYR A 31 7.89 4.83 0.58
C TYR A 31 8.22 3.43 0.11
N MET A 32 8.42 2.54 1.07
CA MET A 32 8.54 1.11 0.85
C MET A 32 7.23 0.44 1.24
N ILE A 33 6.61 -0.22 0.27
CA ILE A 33 5.40 -1.01 0.47
C ILE A 33 5.82 -2.44 0.73
N LYS A 34 5.38 -3.00 1.85
CA LYS A 34 5.70 -4.36 2.26
C LYS A 34 4.46 -5.18 2.49
N ILE A 35 4.55 -6.47 2.20
CA ILE A 35 3.52 -7.47 2.49
C ILE A 35 4.08 -8.44 3.53
N ARG A 36 3.36 -8.65 4.62
CA ARG A 36 3.67 -9.70 5.60
C ARG A 36 2.82 -10.92 5.31
N HIS A 37 3.45 -12.07 5.15
CA HIS A 37 2.76 -13.36 5.12
C HIS A 37 3.50 -14.36 6.00
N GLN A 38 2.75 -15.05 6.87
CA GLN A 38 3.26 -16.02 7.85
C GLN A 38 4.45 -15.46 8.64
N ASN A 39 5.68 -15.86 8.28
CA ASN A 39 6.91 -15.51 8.98
C ASN A 39 7.85 -14.61 8.17
N THR A 40 7.42 -14.09 7.01
CA THR A 40 8.26 -13.24 6.18
C THR A 40 7.59 -11.91 5.85
N VAL A 41 8.44 -10.92 5.57
CA VAL A 41 8.03 -9.62 5.08
C VAL A 41 8.75 -9.40 3.76
N THR A 42 8.00 -9.29 2.68
CA THR A 42 8.54 -9.03 1.34
C THR A 42 8.29 -7.58 0.95
N ILE A 43 9.20 -7.03 0.15
CA ILE A 43 9.00 -5.73 -0.48
C ILE A 43 8.12 -5.97 -1.69
N TRP A 44 6.96 -5.31 -1.72
CA TRP A 44 6.07 -5.32 -2.88
C TRP A 44 6.50 -4.26 -3.89
N ASP A 45 6.82 -3.05 -3.43
CA ASP A 45 7.30 -1.96 -4.27
C ASP A 45 8.04 -0.88 -3.46
N GLN A 46 8.81 -0.05 -4.14
CA GLN A 46 9.42 1.16 -3.60
C GLN A 46 9.15 2.33 -4.54
N MET A 47 8.47 3.36 -4.04
CA MET A 47 8.00 4.48 -4.87
C MET A 47 8.13 5.81 -4.16
N ASP A 48 8.12 6.89 -4.93
CA ASP A 48 8.26 8.24 -4.39
C ASP A 48 7.00 8.65 -3.60
N TYR A 49 7.13 9.72 -2.80
CA TYR A 49 6.06 10.20 -1.94
C TYR A 49 4.71 10.46 -2.65
N PRO A 50 4.63 11.18 -3.79
CA PRO A 50 3.34 11.50 -4.41
C PRO A 50 2.47 10.28 -4.80
N PRO A 51 2.99 9.24 -5.50
CA PRO A 51 2.19 8.05 -5.81
C PRO A 51 1.83 7.24 -4.56
N ALA A 52 2.75 7.08 -3.60
CA ALA A 52 2.44 6.37 -2.34
C ALA A 52 1.31 7.05 -1.56
N ARG A 53 1.36 8.38 -1.46
CA ARG A 53 0.30 9.16 -0.82
C ARG A 53 -1.05 9.00 -1.51
N ARG A 54 -1.08 8.95 -2.85
CA ARG A 54 -2.32 8.70 -3.59
C ARG A 54 -2.88 7.31 -3.32
N MET A 55 -2.02 6.29 -3.23
CA MET A 55 -2.45 4.95 -2.84
C MET A 55 -3.02 4.93 -1.42
N MET A 56 -2.34 5.53 -0.43
CA MET A 56 -2.84 5.63 0.95
C MET A 56 -4.18 6.38 1.03
N ASN A 57 -4.35 7.47 0.28
CA ASN A 57 -5.62 8.19 0.22
C ASN A 57 -6.73 7.36 -0.43
N TYR A 58 -6.40 6.56 -1.44
CA TYR A 58 -7.37 5.64 -2.02
C TYR A 58 -7.77 4.53 -1.04
N CYS A 59 -6.82 3.99 -0.27
CA CYS A 59 -7.11 3.07 0.83
C CYS A 59 -8.03 3.70 1.89
N LYS A 60 -7.79 4.96 2.27
CA LYS A 60 -8.68 5.71 3.17
C LYS A 60 -10.08 5.87 2.57
N TYR A 61 -10.17 6.21 1.28
CA TYR A 61 -11.44 6.37 0.57
C TYR A 61 -12.28 5.08 0.56
N ILE A 62 -11.68 3.93 0.21
CA ILE A 62 -12.42 2.64 0.20
C ILE A 62 -12.81 2.16 1.59
N ALA A 63 -12.11 2.62 2.63
CA ALA A 63 -12.38 2.30 4.03
C ALA A 63 -13.32 3.32 4.71
N ASP A 64 -13.90 4.26 3.95
CA ASP A 64 -14.75 5.34 4.47
C ASP A 64 -14.08 6.18 5.58
N MET A 65 -12.77 6.41 5.43
CA MET A 65 -11.96 7.22 6.35
C MET A 65 -11.80 8.66 5.87
N ALA A 66 -11.57 9.58 6.81
CA ALA A 66 -11.30 10.98 6.49
C ALA A 66 -10.01 11.15 5.66
N LEU A 67 -10.13 11.81 4.51
CA LEU A 67 -8.99 12.12 3.64
C LEU A 67 -8.19 13.34 4.10
N SER A 68 -8.77 14.19 4.95
CA SER A 68 -8.22 15.48 5.38
C SER A 68 -7.23 15.38 6.54
N GLU A 69 -7.18 14.23 7.24
CA GLU A 69 -6.24 14.03 8.35
C GLU A 69 -4.83 13.80 7.80
N GLN A 70 -3.93 14.72 8.14
CA GLN A 70 -2.50 14.70 7.78
C GLN A 70 -1.68 13.95 8.81
#